data_AF-A0A5P2AM34-F1
#
_entry.id   AF-A0A5P2AM34-F1
#
_cell.length_a   1.000
_cell.length_b   1.000
_cell.length_c   1.000
_cell.angle_alpha   90.00
_cell.angle_beta   90.00
_cell.angle_gamma   90.00
#
_symmetry.space_group_name_H-M   'P 1'
#
loop_
_entity.id
_entity.type
_entity.pdbx_description
1 polymer ?
#
loop_
_entity_poly.entity_id
_entity_poly.type
_entity_poly.pdbx_seq_one_letter_code
_entity_poly.pdbx_strand_id
1 'polypeptide(L)'
;MRNHASHDQTNHGVHSGHVGHGGAQPGGLSVSENGYTLEIDSTILTAGVQPVSFRVIGPDGQAATEFTPEHEKELHFIAVRRDTTGFQHVHPVRDEKGTWSTELALEPGDWKFFADIHPAGHDGTMTLGIDVAVAGPYDPRPLPEPTGIAQIGEYTVALDGELVPGEARALTLTVSRNGSPVTDLQPYLAAYGHLVALRVGDLGYLHVHPEGEPGDGTTTPGPEIAFMAVAPSAGTYRLYLDFQHNDVVRTAEFTVRTATAAPHLDATAPAAPEHSGHHHGHHAHH
;
A
#
# COMPACT_ATOMS: atom_id res chain seq x y z
N MET A 1 37.06 -10.36 -60.82
CA MET A 1 36.40 -9.13 -61.32
C MET A 1 34.90 -9.37 -61.20
N ARG A 2 34.07 -8.65 -60.43
CA ARG A 2 34.15 -7.33 -59.81
C ARG A 2 33.42 -7.36 -58.47
N ASN A 3 33.89 -6.48 -57.58
CA ASN A 3 33.34 -6.08 -56.30
C ASN A 3 31.87 -5.63 -56.39
N HIS A 4 31.13 -5.76 -55.29
CA HIS A 4 30.28 -4.68 -54.82
C HIS A 4 30.49 -4.47 -53.32
N ALA A 5 30.68 -3.20 -53.00
CA ALA A 5 31.09 -2.66 -51.72
C ALA A 5 29.93 -2.48 -50.74
N SER A 6 30.34 -2.43 -49.48
CA SER A 6 29.71 -1.90 -48.26
C SER A 6 28.46 -1.04 -48.41
N HIS A 7 27.48 -1.33 -47.54
CA HIS A 7 26.88 -0.27 -46.73
C HIS A 7 26.87 -0.71 -45.27
N ASP A 8 27.70 -0.01 -44.51
CA ASP A 8 27.73 0.02 -43.05
C ASP A 8 26.62 0.97 -42.57
N GLN A 9 25.77 0.49 -41.67
CA GLN A 9 24.77 1.27 -40.95
C GLN A 9 24.74 0.72 -39.51
N THR A 10 25.75 1.11 -38.74
CA THR A 10 25.72 1.04 -37.27
C THR A 10 24.65 2.00 -36.76
N ASN A 11 23.42 1.51 -36.61
CA ASN A 11 22.39 2.23 -35.87
C ASN A 11 22.48 1.80 -34.39
N HIS A 12 23.21 2.58 -33.59
CA HIS A 12 23.17 2.50 -32.13
C HIS A 12 21.82 3.03 -31.65
N GLY A 13 20.80 2.17 -31.67
CA GLY A 13 19.55 2.39 -30.97
C GLY A 13 19.78 2.20 -29.48
N VAL A 14 20.01 3.31 -28.77
CA VAL A 14 19.88 3.36 -27.31
C VAL A 14 18.43 2.96 -27.00
N HIS A 15 18.24 1.74 -26.50
CA HIS A 15 16.99 1.33 -25.87
C HIS A 15 16.84 2.12 -24.58
N SER A 16 16.37 3.36 -24.72
CA SER A 16 15.75 4.11 -23.63
C SER A 16 14.53 3.29 -23.25
N GLY A 17 14.66 2.49 -22.20
CA GLY A 17 13.55 1.75 -21.62
C GLY A 17 12.43 2.75 -21.36
N HIS A 18 11.33 2.61 -22.10
CA HIS A 18 10.08 3.20 -21.70
C HIS A 18 9.73 2.57 -20.35
N VAL A 19 10.05 3.28 -19.27
CA VAL A 19 9.37 3.09 -18.00
C VAL A 19 7.93 3.49 -18.27
N GLY A 20 7.13 2.51 -18.66
CA GLY A 20 5.70 2.71 -18.78
C GLY A 20 5.20 3.16 -17.42
N HIS A 21 4.59 4.33 -17.36
CA HIS A 21 3.72 4.74 -16.27
C HIS A 21 2.48 3.81 -16.26
N GLY A 22 2.68 2.54 -15.93
CA GLY A 22 1.61 1.69 -15.45
C GLY A 22 1.28 2.22 -14.07
N GLY A 23 0.16 2.91 -13.91
CA GLY A 23 -0.30 3.35 -12.60
C GLY A 23 -0.29 2.16 -11.65
N ALA A 24 0.28 2.34 -10.46
CA ALA A 24 0.33 1.30 -9.44
C ALA A 24 -1.08 0.71 -9.28
N GLN A 25 -1.24 -0.59 -9.52
CA GLN A 25 -2.50 -1.27 -9.23
C GLN A 25 -2.56 -1.49 -7.71
N PRO A 26 -3.73 -1.33 -7.07
CA PRO A 26 -3.86 -1.75 -5.68
C PRO A 26 -3.66 -3.26 -5.54
N GLY A 27 -3.04 -3.68 -4.45
CA GLY A 27 -2.88 -5.08 -4.10
C GLY A 27 -4.17 -5.71 -3.57
N GLY A 28 -4.19 -7.03 -3.45
CA GLY A 28 -5.22 -7.76 -2.71
C GLY A 28 -6.57 -7.88 -3.42
N LEU A 29 -6.71 -7.40 -4.66
CA LEU A 29 -7.97 -7.53 -5.41
C LEU A 29 -8.15 -8.92 -6.03
N SER A 30 -7.07 -9.68 -6.18
CA SER A 30 -7.04 -11.01 -6.77
C SER A 30 -6.65 -12.07 -5.75
N VAL A 31 -7.28 -13.24 -5.85
CA VAL A 31 -6.87 -14.43 -5.07
C VAL A 31 -5.57 -15.04 -5.57
N SER A 32 -5.24 -14.79 -6.84
CA SER A 32 -4.00 -15.24 -7.48
C SER A 32 -3.29 -14.09 -8.18
N GLU A 33 -1.98 -14.04 -8.03
CA GLU A 33 -1.10 -13.07 -8.66
C GLU A 33 0.27 -13.71 -8.92
N ASN A 34 0.87 -13.48 -10.09
CA ASN A 34 2.21 -13.97 -10.45
C ASN A 34 2.42 -15.49 -10.25
N GLY A 35 1.35 -16.28 -10.39
CA GLY A 35 1.36 -17.73 -10.20
C GLY A 35 1.20 -18.19 -8.74
N TYR A 36 1.16 -17.26 -7.79
CA TYR A 36 0.84 -17.55 -6.40
C TYR A 36 -0.67 -17.43 -6.17
N THR A 37 -1.23 -18.28 -5.29
CA THR A 37 -2.67 -18.29 -4.96
C THR A 37 -2.88 -18.44 -3.46
N LEU A 38 -3.76 -17.61 -2.88
CA LEU A 38 -4.19 -17.74 -1.49
C LEU A 38 -5.32 -18.78 -1.41
N GLU A 39 -5.10 -19.88 -0.69
CA GLU A 39 -6.07 -20.95 -0.51
C GLU A 39 -6.48 -21.11 0.95
N ILE A 40 -7.78 -21.23 1.19
CA ILE A 40 -8.39 -21.54 2.50
C ILE A 40 -9.30 -22.76 2.34
N ASP A 41 -9.38 -23.61 3.36
CA ASP A 41 -10.18 -24.84 3.32
C ASP A 41 -11.68 -24.57 3.11
N SER A 42 -12.17 -23.43 3.62
CA SER A 42 -13.54 -22.97 3.43
C SER A 42 -13.62 -21.45 3.39
N THR A 43 -14.33 -20.91 2.40
CA THR A 43 -14.67 -19.48 2.31
C THR A 43 -15.96 -19.14 3.05
N ILE A 44 -16.58 -20.12 3.72
CA ILE A 44 -17.75 -19.92 4.58
C ILE A 44 -17.34 -20.30 6.01
N LEU A 45 -17.35 -19.33 6.92
CA LEU A 45 -16.96 -19.48 8.31
C LEU A 45 -18.13 -19.15 9.24
N THR A 46 -18.01 -19.52 10.52
CA THR A 46 -18.96 -19.15 11.57
C THR A 46 -18.53 -17.87 12.27
N ALA A 47 -19.44 -17.18 12.96
CA ALA A 47 -19.03 -16.06 13.83
C ALA A 47 -18.38 -16.56 15.13
N GLY A 48 -17.56 -15.72 15.74
CA GLY A 48 -16.82 -15.98 16.97
C GLY A 48 -15.31 -15.98 16.76
N VAL A 49 -14.59 -16.11 17.88
CA VAL A 49 -13.14 -16.32 17.91
C VAL A 49 -12.86 -17.75 17.48
N GLN A 50 -12.10 -17.93 16.40
CA GLN A 50 -11.78 -19.25 15.87
C GLN A 50 -10.43 -19.29 15.14
N PRO A 51 -9.80 -20.48 15.04
CA PRO A 51 -8.63 -20.66 14.20
C PRO A 51 -9.00 -20.56 12.72
N VAL A 52 -8.15 -19.89 11.95
CA VAL A 52 -8.19 -19.86 10.49
C VAL A 52 -6.85 -20.38 9.97
N SER A 53 -6.92 -21.35 9.07
CA SER A 53 -5.75 -21.95 8.42
C SER A 53 -5.83 -21.77 6.92
N PHE A 54 -4.70 -21.47 6.29
CA PHE A 54 -4.62 -21.20 4.86
C PHE A 54 -3.23 -21.55 4.32
N ARG A 55 -3.07 -21.55 2.99
CA ARG A 55 -1.81 -21.73 2.29
C ARG A 55 -1.63 -20.68 1.21
N VAL A 56 -0.38 -20.39 0.89
CA VAL A 56 -0.02 -19.72 -0.36
C VAL A 56 0.51 -20.81 -1.28
N ILE A 57 -0.20 -21.12 -2.35
CA ILE A 57 0.22 -22.06 -3.37
C ILE A 57 1.10 -21.32 -4.38
N GLY A 58 2.29 -21.84 -4.64
CA GLY A 58 3.23 -21.28 -5.59
C GLY A 58 2.94 -21.67 -7.05
N PRO A 59 3.72 -21.10 -8.00
CA PRO A 59 3.55 -21.36 -9.43
C PRO A 59 3.81 -22.83 -9.85
N ASP A 60 4.47 -23.62 -8.98
CA ASP A 60 4.68 -25.05 -9.14
C ASP A 60 3.50 -25.92 -8.66
N GLY A 61 2.44 -25.28 -8.14
CA GLY A 61 1.26 -25.94 -7.59
C GLY A 61 1.47 -26.54 -6.20
N GLN A 62 2.59 -26.27 -5.54
CA GLN A 62 2.86 -26.70 -4.17
C GLN A 62 2.71 -25.54 -3.18
N ALA A 63 2.56 -25.83 -1.89
CA ALA A 63 2.57 -24.79 -0.87
C ALA A 63 3.96 -24.11 -0.81
N ALA A 64 3.99 -22.79 -0.96
CA ALA A 64 5.20 -22.00 -0.79
C ALA A 64 5.67 -22.08 0.68
N THR A 65 6.97 -22.29 0.88
CA THR A 65 7.60 -22.49 2.20
C THR A 65 8.82 -21.60 2.43
N GLU A 66 9.16 -20.75 1.46
CA GLU A 66 10.30 -19.83 1.54
C GLU A 66 9.81 -18.41 1.29
N PHE A 67 9.99 -17.55 2.28
CA PHE A 67 9.56 -16.15 2.27
C PHE A 67 10.69 -15.29 2.81
N THR A 68 10.86 -14.11 2.22
CA THR A 68 11.73 -13.05 2.76
C THR A 68 10.94 -12.30 3.83
N PRO A 69 11.44 -12.17 5.07
CA PRO A 69 10.75 -11.39 6.08
C PRO A 69 10.74 -9.89 5.76
N GLU A 70 9.58 -9.26 5.87
CA GLU A 70 9.39 -7.81 5.90
C GLU A 70 8.97 -7.42 7.32
N HIS A 71 9.60 -6.40 7.90
CA HIS A 71 9.31 -5.98 9.28
C HIS A 71 9.32 -7.15 10.29
N GLU A 72 10.36 -8.00 10.22
CA GLU A 72 10.56 -9.23 11.03
C GLU A 72 9.52 -10.35 10.82
N LYS A 73 8.64 -10.24 9.81
CA LYS A 73 7.58 -11.21 9.57
C LYS A 73 7.57 -11.67 8.12
N GLU A 74 7.44 -12.98 7.94
CA GLU A 74 7.29 -13.59 6.61
C GLU A 74 5.94 -13.27 5.96
N LEU A 75 4.92 -12.93 6.76
CA LEU A 75 3.56 -12.69 6.29
C LEU A 75 2.81 -11.73 7.23
N HIS A 76 2.21 -10.69 6.64
CA HIS A 76 1.19 -9.87 7.30
C HIS A 76 -0.20 -10.33 6.85
N PHE A 77 -1.05 -10.70 7.80
CA PHE A 77 -2.42 -11.12 7.50
C PHE A 77 -3.40 -10.07 7.98
N ILE A 78 -4.22 -9.57 7.06
CA ILE A 78 -5.24 -8.58 7.36
C ILE A 78 -6.60 -9.24 7.14
N ALA A 79 -7.49 -9.13 8.13
CA ALA A 79 -8.90 -9.47 7.99
C ALA A 79 -9.74 -8.23 8.24
N VAL A 80 -10.61 -7.88 7.29
CA VAL A 80 -11.52 -6.74 7.45
C VAL A 80 -12.85 -7.00 6.76
N ARG A 81 -13.95 -6.53 7.34
CA ARG A 81 -15.27 -6.62 6.71
C ARG A 81 -15.36 -5.71 5.49
N ARG A 82 -16.20 -6.07 4.53
CA ARG A 82 -16.51 -5.25 3.34
C ARG A 82 -17.13 -3.89 3.69
N ASP A 83 -17.74 -3.76 4.88
CA ASP A 83 -18.19 -2.48 5.43
C ASP A 83 -17.08 -1.68 6.15
N THR A 84 -15.82 -2.09 6.01
CA THR A 84 -14.59 -1.48 6.56
C THR A 84 -14.44 -1.59 8.07
N THR A 85 -15.19 -2.50 8.70
CA THR A 85 -15.13 -2.66 10.16
C THR A 85 -14.54 -3.99 10.58
N GLY A 86 -14.19 -4.14 11.87
CA GLY A 86 -13.62 -5.38 12.39
C GLY A 86 -12.20 -5.67 11.89
N PHE A 87 -11.45 -4.62 11.51
CA PHE A 87 -10.06 -4.73 11.09
C PHE A 87 -9.22 -5.50 12.11
N GLN A 88 -8.46 -6.46 11.62
CA GLN A 88 -7.51 -7.25 12.39
C GLN A 88 -6.23 -7.39 11.57
N HIS A 89 -5.10 -7.01 12.14
CA HIS A 89 -3.77 -7.25 11.61
C HIS A 89 -3.08 -8.28 12.51
N VAL A 90 -2.93 -9.49 12.00
CA VAL A 90 -2.39 -10.63 12.76
C VAL A 90 -1.26 -11.27 11.99
N HIS A 91 -0.45 -12.04 12.71
CA HIS A 91 0.72 -12.74 12.17
C HIS A 91 0.57 -14.24 12.35
N PRO A 92 0.08 -14.92 11.30
CA PRO A 92 -0.03 -16.35 11.31
C PRO A 92 1.33 -17.02 11.48
N VAL A 93 1.32 -18.21 12.06
CA VAL A 93 2.51 -19.08 12.17
C VAL A 93 2.42 -20.13 11.07
N ARG A 94 3.53 -20.35 10.35
CA ARG A 94 3.65 -21.37 9.31
C ARG A 94 4.22 -22.66 9.88
N ASP A 95 3.64 -23.80 9.51
CA ASP A 95 4.25 -25.11 9.73
C ASP A 95 5.26 -25.48 8.61
N GLU A 96 6.00 -26.57 8.81
CA GLU A 96 6.98 -27.07 7.82
C GLU A 96 6.36 -27.44 6.46
N LYS A 97 5.02 -27.62 6.39
CA LYS A 97 4.28 -27.97 5.18
C LYS A 97 3.73 -26.75 4.44
N GLY A 98 3.99 -25.53 4.93
CA GLY A 98 3.50 -24.30 4.33
C GLY A 98 2.07 -23.92 4.73
N THR A 99 1.50 -24.56 5.75
CA THR A 99 0.18 -24.18 6.30
C THR A 99 0.36 -23.08 7.33
N TRP A 100 -0.27 -21.95 7.08
CA TRP A 100 -0.36 -20.83 8.01
C TRP A 100 -1.57 -21.00 8.93
N SER A 101 -1.45 -20.59 10.19
CA SER A 101 -2.56 -20.58 11.15
C SER A 101 -2.54 -19.36 12.05
N THR A 102 -3.71 -18.77 12.30
CA THR A 102 -3.92 -17.66 13.22
C THR A 102 -5.31 -17.77 13.87
N GLU A 103 -5.52 -17.07 14.97
CA GLU A 103 -6.85 -16.87 15.54
C GLU A 103 -7.45 -15.56 15.01
N LEU A 104 -8.72 -15.57 14.63
CA LEU A 104 -9.48 -14.38 14.23
C LEU A 104 -10.78 -14.29 15.03
N ALA A 105 -11.14 -13.06 15.41
CA ALA A 105 -12.44 -12.73 15.98
C ALA A 105 -13.40 -12.29 14.86
N LEU A 106 -14.27 -13.19 14.42
CA LEU A 106 -15.13 -12.94 13.25
C LEU A 106 -16.57 -12.61 13.67
N GLU A 107 -17.10 -11.50 13.15
CA GLU A 107 -18.52 -11.15 13.22
C GLU A 107 -19.23 -11.55 11.93
N PRO A 108 -20.56 -11.79 11.93
CA PRO A 108 -21.29 -12.06 10.70
C PRO A 108 -21.13 -10.96 9.64
N GLY A 109 -21.02 -11.37 8.38
CA GLY A 109 -20.91 -10.48 7.23
C GLY A 109 -19.88 -10.94 6.21
N ASP A 110 -19.66 -10.10 5.21
CA ASP A 110 -18.67 -10.35 4.17
C ASP A 110 -17.31 -9.80 4.60
N TRP A 111 -16.30 -10.64 4.56
CA TRP A 111 -14.92 -10.33 4.91
C TRP A 111 -14.03 -10.44 3.69
N LYS A 112 -12.96 -9.65 3.71
CA LYS A 112 -11.82 -9.82 2.82
C LYS A 112 -10.59 -10.09 3.67
N PHE A 113 -9.92 -11.19 3.36
CA PHE A 113 -8.65 -11.56 3.95
C PHE A 113 -7.54 -11.24 2.97
N PHE A 114 -6.43 -10.72 3.48
CA PHE A 114 -5.24 -10.38 2.71
C PHE A 114 -4.05 -11.14 3.26
N ALA A 115 -3.20 -11.62 2.36
CA ALA A 115 -1.87 -12.09 2.67
C ALA A 115 -0.88 -11.18 1.94
N ASP A 116 -0.19 -10.32 2.69
CA ASP A 116 0.92 -9.52 2.19
C ASP A 116 2.23 -10.25 2.47
N ILE A 117 2.95 -10.56 1.40
CA ILE A 117 4.01 -11.58 1.39
C ILE A 117 5.14 -11.19 0.44
N HIS A 118 6.34 -11.71 0.70
CA HIS A 118 7.49 -11.63 -0.20
C HIS A 118 8.03 -13.05 -0.43
N PRO A 119 7.46 -13.83 -1.36
CA PRO A 119 7.95 -15.17 -1.67
C PRO A 119 9.40 -15.11 -2.17
N ALA A 120 10.28 -16.01 -1.71
CA ALA A 120 11.70 -15.98 -2.08
C ALA A 120 11.95 -16.15 -3.61
N GLY A 121 11.01 -16.76 -4.32
CA GLY A 121 11.03 -16.94 -5.78
C GLY A 121 10.37 -15.81 -6.58
N HIS A 122 10.04 -14.68 -5.95
CA HIS A 122 9.44 -13.51 -6.59
C HIS A 122 10.22 -12.24 -6.24
N ASP A 123 10.41 -11.37 -7.22
CA ASP A 123 11.05 -10.08 -6.99
C ASP A 123 10.04 -9.10 -6.37
N GLY A 124 10.15 -8.89 -5.06
CA GLY A 124 9.37 -7.90 -4.32
C GLY A 124 8.16 -8.46 -3.58
N THR A 125 7.43 -7.57 -2.92
CA THR A 125 6.23 -7.89 -2.15
C THR A 125 5.01 -7.99 -3.06
N MET A 126 4.07 -8.87 -2.72
CA MET A 126 2.74 -8.91 -3.32
C MET A 126 1.68 -9.08 -2.25
N THR A 127 0.47 -8.61 -2.55
CA THR A 127 -0.68 -8.79 -1.66
C THR A 127 -1.76 -9.61 -2.38
N LEU A 128 -2.03 -10.82 -1.89
CA LEU A 128 -3.14 -11.66 -2.35
C LEU A 128 -4.38 -11.39 -1.51
N GLY A 129 -5.57 -11.53 -2.07
CA GLY A 129 -6.81 -11.34 -1.32
C GLY A 129 -7.93 -12.31 -1.69
N ILE A 130 -8.63 -12.78 -0.66
CA ILE A 130 -9.74 -13.73 -0.79
C ILE A 130 -10.96 -13.24 -0.01
N ASP A 131 -12.14 -13.38 -0.61
CA ASP A 131 -13.40 -13.06 0.07
C ASP A 131 -13.90 -14.26 0.87
N VAL A 132 -14.39 -13.99 2.07
CA VAL A 132 -14.89 -14.99 3.02
C VAL A 132 -16.23 -14.51 3.58
N ALA A 133 -17.24 -15.38 3.60
CA ALA A 133 -18.53 -15.10 4.20
C ALA A 133 -18.59 -15.68 5.62
N VAL A 134 -18.95 -14.84 6.60
CA VAL A 134 -19.17 -15.28 7.97
C VAL A 134 -20.67 -15.36 8.22
N ALA A 135 -21.17 -16.57 8.48
CA ALA A 135 -22.60 -16.85 8.59
C ALA A 135 -23.22 -16.17 9.82
N GLY A 136 -24.39 -15.56 9.63
CA GLY A 136 -25.19 -14.97 10.69
C GLY A 136 -25.90 -13.69 10.24
N PRO A 137 -26.64 -13.02 11.15
CA PRO A 137 -27.27 -11.73 10.87
C PRO A 137 -26.21 -10.65 10.64
N TYR A 138 -26.24 -10.00 9.48
CA TYR A 138 -25.30 -8.95 9.07
C TYR A 138 -26.04 -7.62 8.93
N ASP A 139 -25.69 -6.65 9.79
CA ASP A 139 -26.12 -5.26 9.71
C ASP A 139 -24.89 -4.38 9.39
N PRO A 140 -24.67 -4.01 8.11
CA PRO A 140 -23.49 -3.25 7.71
C PRO A 140 -23.47 -1.84 8.29
N ARG A 141 -22.29 -1.41 8.75
CA ARG A 141 -22.11 -0.06 9.29
C ARG A 141 -21.79 0.94 8.19
N PRO A 142 -22.30 2.19 8.27
CA PRO A 142 -21.91 3.24 7.33
C PRO A 142 -20.43 3.59 7.52
N LEU A 143 -19.80 4.00 6.42
CA LEU A 143 -18.44 4.53 6.44
C LEU A 143 -18.36 5.75 7.37
N PRO A 144 -17.41 5.82 8.31
CA PRO A 144 -17.22 7.03 9.12
C PRO A 144 -16.84 8.24 8.27
N GLU A 145 -17.28 9.43 8.66
CA GLU A 145 -16.94 10.67 7.96
C GLU A 145 -15.42 10.92 7.93
N PRO A 146 -14.90 11.57 6.87
CA PRO A 146 -13.48 11.90 6.80
C PRO A 146 -13.01 12.75 7.98
N THR A 147 -11.91 12.34 8.60
CA THR A 147 -11.30 13.01 9.75
C THR A 147 -9.80 12.76 9.76
N GLY A 148 -9.04 13.79 10.12
CA GLY A 148 -7.60 13.66 10.42
C GLY A 148 -7.32 13.32 11.89
N ILE A 149 -8.35 13.07 12.70
CA ILE A 149 -8.22 12.75 14.13
C ILE A 149 -8.94 11.45 14.43
N ALA A 150 -8.25 10.52 15.08
CA ALA A 150 -8.80 9.29 15.65
C ALA A 150 -8.69 9.32 17.18
N GLN A 151 -9.73 8.85 17.86
CA GLN A 151 -9.82 8.76 19.33
C GLN A 151 -9.93 7.30 19.75
N ILE A 152 -9.06 6.85 20.65
CA ILE A 152 -9.00 5.46 21.14
C ILE A 152 -8.86 5.50 22.66
N GLY A 153 -9.99 5.57 23.37
CA GLY A 153 -9.98 5.78 24.82
C GLY A 153 -9.29 7.10 25.17
N GLU A 154 -8.17 7.02 25.90
CA GLU A 154 -7.35 8.18 26.31
C GLU A 154 -6.41 8.69 25.21
N TYR A 155 -6.29 7.96 24.10
CA TYR A 155 -5.35 8.27 23.03
C TYR A 155 -6.02 9.11 21.95
N THR A 156 -5.29 10.11 21.47
CA THR A 156 -5.63 10.87 20.26
C THR A 156 -4.49 10.69 19.26
N VAL A 157 -4.83 10.25 18.05
CA VAL A 157 -3.89 10.18 16.93
C VAL A 157 -4.30 11.20 15.88
N ALA A 158 -3.39 12.12 15.55
CA ALA A 158 -3.58 13.11 14.50
C ALA A 158 -2.81 12.70 13.24
N LEU A 159 -3.49 12.70 12.11
CA LEU A 159 -2.94 12.46 10.78
C LEU A 159 -2.66 13.79 10.10
N ASP A 160 -1.39 14.01 9.73
CA ASP A 160 -0.94 15.09 8.85
C ASP A 160 -0.47 14.52 7.51
N GLY A 161 -0.69 15.29 6.43
CA GLY A 161 -0.43 14.86 5.05
C GLY A 161 -1.70 14.50 4.27
N GLU A 162 -1.55 14.40 2.95
CA GLU A 162 -2.65 14.13 2.03
C GLU A 162 -2.27 13.01 1.06
N LEU A 163 -3.24 12.14 0.75
CA LEU A 163 -3.11 11.20 -0.36
C LEU A 163 -3.38 11.92 -1.68
N VAL A 164 -2.39 11.92 -2.58
CA VAL A 164 -2.54 12.41 -3.95
C VAL A 164 -2.40 11.24 -4.92
N PRO A 165 -3.36 11.00 -5.83
CA PRO A 165 -3.32 9.86 -6.73
C PRO A 165 -2.07 9.84 -7.62
N GLY A 166 -1.38 8.70 -7.65
CA GLY A 166 -0.18 8.49 -8.46
C GLY A 166 1.10 9.12 -7.88
N GLU A 167 1.02 9.79 -6.73
CA GLU A 167 2.16 10.48 -6.12
C GLU A 167 2.51 9.87 -4.76
N ALA A 168 3.80 9.70 -4.51
CA ALA A 168 4.31 9.32 -3.20
C ALA A 168 4.22 10.52 -2.26
N ARG A 169 3.46 10.37 -1.17
CA ARG A 169 3.24 11.42 -0.17
C ARG A 169 3.54 10.87 1.22
N ALA A 170 4.16 11.71 2.04
CA ALA A 170 4.37 11.42 3.44
C ALA A 170 3.05 11.58 4.21
N LEU A 171 2.75 10.63 5.09
CA LEU A 171 1.68 10.68 6.07
C LEU A 171 2.32 10.57 7.45
N THR A 172 2.09 11.58 8.29
CA THR A 172 2.65 11.60 9.65
C THR A 172 1.52 11.42 10.66
N LEU A 173 1.62 10.39 11.49
CA LEU A 173 0.67 10.13 12.56
C LEU A 173 1.30 10.49 13.91
N THR A 174 0.71 11.46 14.59
CA THR A 174 1.17 11.94 15.90
C THR A 174 0.32 11.34 17.01
N VAL A 175 0.93 10.56 17.90
CA VAL A 175 0.26 9.90 19.02
C VAL A 175 0.37 10.74 20.29
N SER A 176 -0.77 11.02 20.92
CA SER A 176 -0.86 11.65 22.23
C SER A 176 -1.79 10.87 23.15
N ARG A 177 -1.56 10.98 24.47
CA ARG A 177 -2.42 10.42 25.51
C ARG A 177 -2.79 11.50 26.50
N ASN A 178 -4.08 11.71 26.75
CA ASN A 178 -4.57 12.77 27.65
C ASN A 178 -3.97 14.16 27.32
N GLY A 179 -3.78 14.46 26.04
CA GLY A 179 -3.22 15.72 25.54
C GLY A 179 -1.69 15.86 25.61
N SER A 180 -0.97 14.84 26.13
CA SER A 180 0.50 14.83 26.16
C SER A 180 1.07 13.95 25.06
N PRO A 181 2.14 14.36 24.34
CA PRO A 181 2.78 13.51 23.34
C PRO A 181 3.29 12.20 23.93
N VAL A 182 3.12 11.09 23.22
CA VAL A 182 3.68 9.78 23.58
C VAL A 182 5.08 9.67 23.00
N THR A 183 6.11 9.62 23.82
CA THR A 183 7.52 9.60 23.37
C THR A 183 8.26 8.32 23.74
N ASP A 184 7.50 7.28 24.05
CA ASP A 184 7.95 5.97 24.52
C ASP A 184 7.14 4.83 23.86
N LEU A 185 6.81 5.01 22.57
CA LEU A 185 6.24 3.93 21.76
C LEU A 185 7.14 2.70 21.81
N GLN A 186 6.51 1.55 21.92
CA GLN A 186 7.21 0.28 21.93
C GLN A 186 7.28 -0.26 20.50
N PRO A 187 8.42 -0.83 20.10
CA PRO A 187 8.50 -1.57 18.85
C PRO A 187 7.47 -2.69 18.83
N TYR A 188 6.66 -2.71 17.79
CA TYR A 188 5.77 -3.80 17.47
C TYR A 188 6.11 -4.20 16.04
N LEU A 189 6.57 -5.44 15.81
CA LEU A 189 6.88 -5.95 14.47
C LEU A 189 7.90 -5.07 13.73
N ALA A 190 9.06 -4.86 14.36
CA ALA A 190 10.16 -4.05 13.83
C ALA A 190 9.87 -2.58 13.50
N ALA A 191 8.71 -2.02 13.88
CA ALA A 191 8.40 -0.60 13.68
C ALA A 191 7.70 -0.01 14.91
N TYR A 192 7.65 1.32 14.99
CA TYR A 192 6.84 2.01 16.01
C TYR A 192 5.34 2.08 15.64
N GLY A 193 4.99 1.75 14.41
CA GLY A 193 3.62 1.50 14.00
C GLY A 193 3.50 0.90 12.59
N HIS A 194 2.34 0.32 12.31
CA HIS A 194 1.98 -0.30 11.03
C HIS A 194 0.77 0.39 10.47
N LEU A 195 0.86 0.90 9.25
CA LEU A 195 -0.27 1.49 8.56
C LEU A 195 -0.80 0.50 7.53
N VAL A 196 -2.10 0.30 7.49
CA VAL A 196 -2.79 -0.36 6.38
C VAL A 196 -3.77 0.63 5.78
N ALA A 197 -3.72 0.83 4.48
CA ALA A 197 -4.63 1.73 3.77
C ALA A 197 -5.43 0.93 2.72
N LEU A 198 -6.76 1.00 2.80
CA LEU A 198 -7.66 0.24 1.94
C LEU A 198 -8.60 1.19 1.20
N ARG A 199 -8.70 1.04 -0.12
CA ARG A 199 -9.67 1.79 -0.92
C ARG A 199 -11.09 1.38 -0.58
N VAL A 200 -11.95 2.35 -0.25
CA VAL A 200 -13.37 2.08 0.00
C VAL A 200 -14.04 1.62 -1.30
N GLY A 201 -14.83 0.54 -1.22
CA GLY A 201 -15.56 -0.06 -2.33
C GLY A 201 -15.05 -1.47 -2.65
N ASP A 202 -13.76 -1.58 -2.99
CA ASP A 202 -13.15 -2.87 -3.34
C ASP A 202 -12.09 -3.36 -2.34
N LEU A 203 -11.75 -2.54 -1.34
CA LEU A 203 -10.68 -2.78 -0.38
C LEU A 203 -9.32 -2.99 -1.06
N GLY A 204 -9.08 -2.31 -2.17
CA GLY A 204 -7.76 -2.33 -2.81
C GLY A 204 -6.68 -1.88 -1.83
N TYR A 205 -5.70 -2.75 -1.58
CA TYR A 205 -4.63 -2.55 -0.61
C TYR A 205 -3.59 -1.56 -1.15
N LEU A 206 -3.22 -0.58 -0.33
CA LEU A 206 -2.20 0.39 -0.65
C LEU A 206 -0.87 -0.05 -0.06
N HIS A 207 0.16 0.04 -0.88
CA HIS A 207 1.52 -0.12 -0.42
C HIS A 207 1.92 1.11 0.40
N VAL A 208 2.32 0.86 1.65
CA VAL A 208 2.81 1.89 2.56
C VAL A 208 4.07 1.36 3.23
N HIS A 209 5.04 2.23 3.45
CA HIS A 209 6.26 1.91 4.18
C HIS A 209 6.43 2.85 5.36
N PRO A 210 6.76 2.34 6.56
CA PRO A 210 7.21 3.21 7.62
C PRO A 210 8.53 3.89 7.22
N GLU A 211 8.70 5.14 7.64
CA GLU A 211 9.98 5.83 7.58
C GLU A 211 10.74 5.58 8.89
N GLY A 212 11.87 4.87 8.79
CA GLY A 212 12.76 4.59 9.91
C GLY A 212 12.40 3.33 10.71
N GLU A 213 13.37 2.85 11.50
CA GLU A 213 13.24 1.60 12.25
C GLU A 213 13.77 1.76 13.70
N PRO A 214 13.19 1.05 14.68
CA PRO A 214 13.71 1.04 16.04
C PRO A 214 15.18 0.63 16.10
N GLY A 215 16.01 1.48 16.71
CA GLY A 215 17.43 1.19 16.90
C GLY A 215 18.35 1.59 15.74
N ASP A 216 17.83 2.22 14.68
CA ASP A 216 18.64 2.78 13.57
C ASP A 216 19.51 4.00 13.98
N GLY A 217 19.29 4.53 15.19
CA GLY A 217 20.01 5.67 15.75
C GLY A 217 19.44 7.05 15.39
N THR A 218 18.40 7.11 14.55
CA THR A 218 17.75 8.36 14.12
C THR A 218 16.26 8.40 14.43
N THR A 219 15.58 7.25 14.46
CA THR A 219 14.14 7.14 14.64
C THR A 219 13.80 7.12 16.13
N THR A 220 13.09 8.15 16.58
CA THR A 220 12.63 8.28 17.96
C THR A 220 11.36 7.44 18.20
N PRO A 221 11.13 6.93 19.42
CA PRO A 221 9.93 6.17 19.80
C PRO A 221 8.69 7.07 19.95
N GLY A 222 8.32 7.80 18.89
CA GLY A 222 7.24 8.77 18.87
C GLY A 222 7.67 10.21 19.21
N PRO A 223 6.73 11.16 19.23
CA PRO A 223 5.28 10.95 19.07
C PRO A 223 4.83 10.77 17.63
N GLU A 224 5.69 11.11 16.68
CA GLU A 224 5.42 11.01 15.25
C GLU A 224 5.83 9.64 14.72
N ILE A 225 4.99 9.09 13.85
CA ILE A 225 5.27 7.90 13.04
C ILE A 225 5.00 8.32 11.60
N ALA A 226 6.04 8.31 10.77
CA ALA A 226 5.93 8.73 9.37
C ALA A 226 5.84 7.51 8.45
N PHE A 227 5.03 7.63 7.39
CA PHE A 227 4.87 6.64 6.35
C PHE A 227 4.93 7.29 4.98
N MET A 228 5.50 6.60 4.00
CA MET A 228 5.33 6.95 2.59
C MET A 228 4.21 6.11 1.98
N ALA A 229 3.25 6.78 1.35
CA ALA A 229 2.10 6.13 0.72
C ALA A 229 1.90 6.64 -0.71
N VAL A 230 1.47 5.75 -1.61
CA VAL A 230 1.06 6.10 -2.97
C VAL A 230 -0.39 5.65 -3.16
N ALA A 231 -1.31 6.59 -3.36
CA ALA A 231 -2.69 6.23 -3.70
C ALA A 231 -2.77 5.87 -5.20
N PRO A 232 -3.23 4.67 -5.58
CA PRO A 232 -3.26 4.23 -6.98
C PRO A 232 -4.31 4.98 -7.81
N SER A 233 -5.34 5.50 -7.17
CA SER A 233 -6.41 6.26 -7.82
C SER A 233 -7.00 7.31 -6.89
N ALA A 234 -7.75 8.27 -7.46
CA ALA A 234 -8.66 9.09 -6.68
C ALA A 234 -9.68 8.20 -5.96
N GLY A 235 -10.10 8.60 -4.76
CA GLY A 235 -11.07 7.85 -3.98
C GLY A 235 -11.13 8.22 -2.51
N THR A 236 -11.90 7.43 -1.77
CA THR A 236 -11.93 7.43 -0.31
C THR A 236 -11.19 6.19 0.19
N TYR A 237 -10.40 6.34 1.24
CA TYR A 237 -9.58 5.29 1.81
C TYR A 237 -9.84 5.18 3.32
N ARG A 238 -9.78 3.95 3.83
CA ARG A 238 -9.72 3.66 5.26
C ARG A 238 -8.30 3.32 5.65
N LEU A 239 -7.77 4.07 6.60
CA LEU A 239 -6.43 3.88 7.15
C LEU A 239 -6.57 3.28 8.55
N TYR A 240 -5.74 2.29 8.84
CA TYR A 240 -5.65 1.61 10.13
C TYR A 240 -4.20 1.68 10.59
N LEU A 241 -3.91 2.46 11.62
CA LEU A 241 -2.60 2.52 12.26
C LEU A 241 -2.60 1.65 13.50
N ASP A 242 -1.80 0.60 13.49
CA ASP A 242 -1.44 -0.12 14.72
C ASP A 242 -0.22 0.53 15.36
N PHE A 243 -0.28 0.77 16.67
CA PHE A 243 0.86 1.23 17.48
C PHE A 243 0.82 0.59 18.87
N GLN A 244 1.99 0.39 19.48
CA GLN A 244 2.10 -0.21 20.81
C GLN A 244 2.57 0.80 21.86
N HIS A 245 1.83 0.87 22.98
CA HIS A 245 2.21 1.65 24.15
C HIS A 245 1.63 1.01 25.42
N ASN A 246 2.43 0.88 26.48
CA ASN A 246 2.08 0.15 27.71
C ASN A 246 1.69 -1.31 27.43
N ASP A 247 2.49 -1.99 26.61
CA ASP A 247 2.37 -3.41 26.23
C ASP A 247 1.07 -3.77 25.50
N VAL A 248 0.30 -2.78 25.05
CA VAL A 248 -0.98 -2.97 24.35
C VAL A 248 -0.90 -2.36 22.96
N VAL A 249 -1.18 -3.19 21.95
CA VAL A 249 -1.38 -2.75 20.57
C VAL A 249 -2.75 -2.09 20.44
N ARG A 250 -2.83 -0.96 19.75
CA ARG A 250 -4.05 -0.20 19.50
C ARG A 250 -4.14 0.17 18.03
N THR A 251 -5.35 0.15 17.50
CA THR A 251 -5.65 0.54 16.13
C THR A 251 -6.32 1.92 16.10
N ALA A 252 -5.74 2.87 15.38
CA ALA A 252 -6.33 4.16 15.03
C ALA A 252 -6.91 4.10 13.63
N GLU A 253 -8.18 4.46 13.48
CA GLU A 253 -8.86 4.37 12.18
C GLU A 253 -9.24 5.74 11.62
N PHE A 254 -8.95 5.97 10.36
CA PHE A 254 -9.26 7.21 9.66
C PHE A 254 -10.02 6.93 8.37
N THR A 255 -10.97 7.81 8.04
CA THR A 255 -11.46 7.94 6.65
C THR A 255 -10.76 9.14 6.04
N VAL A 256 -10.14 8.96 4.87
CA VAL A 256 -9.49 10.06 4.13
C VAL A 256 -9.98 10.08 2.70
N ARG A 257 -10.05 11.28 2.11
CA ARG A 257 -10.29 11.45 0.67
C ARG A 257 -9.00 11.90 0.02
N THR A 258 -8.73 11.40 -1.18
CA THR A 258 -7.60 11.90 -1.96
C THR A 258 -7.81 13.36 -2.31
N ALA A 259 -6.75 14.15 -2.18
CA ALA A 259 -6.72 15.50 -2.72
C ALA A 259 -6.60 15.44 -4.25
N THR A 260 -7.09 16.47 -4.93
CA THR A 260 -6.76 16.70 -6.34
C THR A 260 -5.30 17.11 -6.45
N ALA A 261 -4.57 16.49 -7.37
CA ALA A 261 -3.24 16.97 -7.75
C ALA A 261 -3.34 18.46 -8.14
N ALA A 262 -2.42 19.29 -7.63
CA ALA A 262 -2.34 20.68 -8.07
C ALA A 262 -2.12 20.67 -9.59
N PRO A 263 -2.75 21.60 -10.35
CA PRO A 263 -2.44 21.72 -11.77
C PRO A 263 -0.94 21.92 -11.90
N HIS A 264 -0.26 21.05 -12.64
CA HIS A 264 1.08 21.36 -13.13
C HIS A 264 0.93 22.64 -13.94
N LEU A 265 1.39 23.76 -13.38
CA LEU A 265 1.69 24.93 -14.18
C LEU A 265 2.83 24.49 -15.08
N ASP A 266 2.50 24.06 -16.30
CA ASP A 266 3.48 24.03 -17.38
C ASP A 266 4.10 25.41 -17.40
N ALA A 267 5.36 25.48 -16.96
CA ALA A 267 6.18 26.65 -17.17
C ALA A 267 6.26 26.81 -18.69
N THR A 268 5.41 27.67 -19.24
CA THR A 268 5.50 28.12 -20.62
C THR A 268 6.91 28.67 -20.79
N ALA A 269 7.74 27.91 -21.52
CA ALA A 269 9.03 28.38 -21.97
C ALA A 269 8.82 29.73 -22.67
N PRO A 270 9.61 30.77 -22.36
CA PRO A 270 9.47 32.04 -23.04
C PRO A 270 9.71 31.81 -24.54
N ALA A 271 8.77 32.27 -25.36
CA ALA A 271 8.87 32.22 -26.80
C ALA A 271 10.18 32.90 -27.25
N ALA A 272 10.95 32.20 -28.08
CA ALA A 272 12.12 32.76 -28.73
C ALA A 272 11.73 33.98 -29.58
N PRO A 273 12.60 35.00 -29.69
CA PRO A 273 12.25 36.22 -30.41
C PRO A 273 12.15 35.94 -31.91
N GLU A 274 11.09 36.46 -32.52
CA GLU A 274 10.87 36.42 -33.96
C GLU A 274 11.98 37.21 -34.69
N HIS A 275 12.66 36.56 -35.63
CA HIS A 275 13.56 37.24 -36.56
C HIS A 275 12.71 38.04 -37.56
N SER A 276 12.54 39.33 -37.27
CA SER A 276 12.02 40.31 -38.21
C SER A 276 12.96 40.46 -39.41
N GLY A 277 12.45 40.10 -40.60
CA GLY A 277 13.14 40.33 -41.87
C GLY A 277 13.28 41.81 -42.16
N HIS A 278 14.51 42.26 -42.41
CA HIS A 278 14.77 43.58 -42.96
C HIS A 278 14.83 43.53 -44.48
N HIS A 279 13.78 44.07 -45.10
CA HIS A 279 13.82 44.63 -46.44
C HIS A 279 14.71 45.87 -46.47
N HIS A 280 15.66 45.91 -47.40
CA HIS A 280 16.19 47.16 -47.97
C HIS A 280 15.93 47.14 -49.49
N GLY A 281 15.08 48.07 -49.96
CA GLY A 281 15.12 48.56 -51.35
C GLY A 281 16.40 49.39 -51.57
N HIS A 282 16.81 49.83 -52.76
CA HIS A 282 16.19 50.03 -54.07
C HIS A 282 17.33 50.10 -55.11
N HIS A 283 17.07 49.77 -56.38
CA HIS A 283 17.11 50.71 -57.54
C HIS A 283 17.39 50.04 -58.91
N ALA A 284 16.49 50.37 -59.84
CA ALA A 284 16.64 50.63 -61.29
C ALA A 284 17.29 49.59 -62.22
N HIS A 285 16.58 49.19 -63.29
CA HIS A 285 16.69 49.81 -64.63
C HIS A 285 15.63 49.25 -65.60
N HIS A 286 15.04 50.18 -66.37
CA HIS A 286 14.11 50.09 -67.51
C HIS A 286 12.63 49.74 -67.27
#